data_AF-A0A3A4B105-F1
#
_entry.id   AF-A0A3A4B105-F1
#
_cell.length_a   1.000
_cell.length_b   1.000
_cell.length_c   1.000
_cell.angle_alpha   90.00
_cell.angle_beta   90.00
_cell.angle_gamma   90.00
#
_symmetry.space_group_name_H-M   'P 1'
#
loop_
_entity.id
_entity.type
_entity.pdbx_description
1 polymer ?
#
loop_
_entity_poly.entity_id
_entity_poly.type
_entity_poly.pdbx_seq_one_letter_code
_entity_poly.pdbx_strand_id
1 'polypeptide(L)'
;MSVSMTLDLRERPFTDRGSRLLVMACDDGSLRIARALYETPLADTTVLTGLRVLAGGAEARVRRAAPDRVEFDGGACLAFADAETLVLTAPGPGFEARWDGGGAAVDGCLALTGGPPGAPPGTLSGTLSGTLSGTLSGSARHDGPAVLARAAQRWAAWFARMPAVRADLRERAEQAWWTLGVNLVDIRGHEALVPSKYGYVGLWNWDACFHAVGLRHGAPELAREQLRVLLGHQLPDGLLPDVVHDHGVLAETTDLPRSDHARLAQHVGGAREGDGPIGGVVPVTKPPLTAWAVWKIHEADPDPAFLAEVYEPLARAQEWWFTHSDPDGDGLPEYLHPYSSGLDDSPIWDHGPRAEPPDLNSYLAHQYDRLADIAEVLGRGADAARWRERAGEHTALLVRRRWSGTRFRTIAAGGSPYETVVETRTPLELMPLFTGRLPAEIADRLVADLRSPAFWGERPVPTVAFGDPLFEPDAMWRGPVWLNVNHLLIDGLRRSGHAGTADELADRTLAMVRDGGGLYEYWNPLTGARAARATSGFGWSAALFLDLAAASA
;
A
#
# COMPACT_ATOMS: atom_id res chain seq x y z
N MET A 1 24.70 11.87 1.16
CA MET A 1 25.04 10.47 1.53
C MET A 1 25.08 9.63 0.25
N SER A 2 26.04 8.73 0.11
CA SER A 2 26.10 7.79 -1.02
C SER A 2 25.13 6.64 -0.73
N VAL A 3 24.03 6.54 -1.48
CA VAL A 3 23.09 5.41 -1.39
C VAL A 3 23.78 4.17 -1.96
N SER A 4 23.90 3.10 -1.18
CA SER A 4 24.56 1.85 -1.61
C SER A 4 23.61 0.85 -2.29
N MET A 5 22.33 1.20 -2.41
CA MET A 5 21.28 0.35 -2.97
C MET A 5 21.59 -0.09 -4.41
N THR A 6 21.40 -1.39 -4.66
CA THR A 6 21.47 -2.01 -5.98
C THR A 6 20.12 -2.66 -6.28
N LEU A 7 19.65 -2.51 -7.52
CA LEU A 7 18.37 -3.05 -7.97
C LEU A 7 18.58 -4.42 -8.62
N ASP A 8 17.77 -5.39 -8.22
CA ASP A 8 17.55 -6.60 -9.02
C ASP A 8 16.42 -6.31 -10.01
N LEU A 9 16.75 -6.09 -11.28
CA LEU A 9 15.79 -5.69 -12.31
C LEU A 9 14.68 -6.73 -12.58
N ARG A 10 14.74 -7.93 -12.00
CA ARG A 10 13.65 -8.92 -12.09
C ARG A 10 12.58 -8.69 -11.02
N GLU A 11 13.01 -8.46 -9.78
CA GLU A 11 12.12 -8.27 -8.64
C GLU A 11 11.83 -6.79 -8.32
N ARG A 12 12.77 -5.91 -8.67
CA ARG A 12 12.81 -4.48 -8.39
C ARG A 12 13.12 -3.74 -9.69
N PRO A 13 12.08 -3.36 -10.44
CA PRO A 13 12.24 -2.79 -11.76
C PRO A 13 12.91 -1.42 -11.63
N PHE A 14 13.71 -1.05 -12.63
CA PHE A 14 14.21 0.31 -12.71
C PHE A 14 13.07 1.24 -13.16
N THR A 15 12.74 2.20 -12.31
CA THR A 15 11.65 3.16 -12.47
C THR A 15 12.00 4.43 -11.69
N ASP A 16 11.27 5.51 -11.91
CA ASP A 16 11.47 6.79 -11.22
C ASP A 16 10.17 7.26 -10.53
N ARG A 17 10.32 8.18 -9.58
CA ARG A 17 9.22 8.89 -8.93
C ARG A 17 8.38 9.60 -9.98
N GLY A 18 7.06 9.43 -9.90
CA GLY A 18 6.09 9.99 -10.85
C GLY A 18 5.99 9.21 -12.17
N SER A 19 6.97 8.38 -12.51
CA SER A 19 6.94 7.60 -13.75
C SER A 19 6.00 6.43 -13.64
N ARG A 20 5.35 6.05 -14.74
CA ARG A 20 4.64 4.76 -14.86
C ARG A 20 5.45 3.70 -15.61
N LEU A 21 6.65 4.05 -16.09
CA LEU A 21 7.48 3.13 -16.85
C LEU A 21 8.26 2.21 -15.90
N LEU A 22 8.29 0.93 -16.24
CA LEU A 22 9.02 -0.12 -15.54
C LEU A 22 10.02 -0.75 -16.50
N VAL A 23 11.30 -0.69 -16.16
CA VAL A 23 12.36 -1.40 -16.88
C VAL A 23 12.70 -2.68 -16.12
N MET A 24 12.48 -3.82 -16.75
CA MET A 24 12.63 -5.15 -16.16
C MET A 24 13.62 -5.99 -16.95
N ALA A 25 14.37 -6.87 -16.27
CA ALA A 25 15.21 -7.84 -16.94
C ALA A 25 14.43 -9.12 -17.32
N CYS A 26 14.67 -9.61 -18.53
CA CYS A 26 14.17 -10.88 -19.03
C CYS A 26 15.13 -12.04 -18.72
N ASP A 27 14.68 -13.28 -18.93
CA ASP A 27 15.48 -14.49 -18.71
C ASP A 27 16.73 -14.57 -19.60
N ASP A 28 16.62 -14.07 -20.82
CA ASP A 28 17.68 -14.03 -21.82
C ASP A 28 18.67 -12.86 -21.64
N GLY A 29 18.51 -12.06 -20.58
CA GLY A 29 19.34 -10.89 -20.26
C GLY A 29 18.94 -9.60 -20.99
N SER A 30 17.96 -9.63 -21.89
CA SER A 30 17.40 -8.41 -22.48
C SER A 30 16.56 -7.62 -21.47
N LEU A 31 16.26 -6.36 -21.77
CA LEU A 31 15.34 -5.54 -20.97
C LEU A 31 13.98 -5.40 -21.66
N ARG A 32 12.93 -5.38 -20.85
CA ARG A 32 11.56 -5.03 -21.24
C ARG A 32 11.16 -3.72 -20.59
N ILE A 33 10.50 -2.85 -21.35
CA ILE A 33 9.91 -1.61 -20.85
C ILE A 33 8.39 -1.75 -20.93
N ALA A 34 7.69 -1.63 -19.80
CA ALA A 34 6.23 -1.67 -19.73
C ALA A 34 5.69 -0.48 -18.94
N ARG A 35 4.39 -0.21 -19.06
CA ARG A 35 3.70 0.86 -18.33
C ARG A 35 2.76 0.30 -17.27
N ALA A 36 2.93 0.71 -16.02
CA ALA A 36 2.00 0.40 -14.95
C ALA A 36 0.71 1.23 -15.11
N LEU A 37 -0.39 0.56 -15.42
CA LEU A 37 -1.72 1.17 -15.57
C LEU A 37 -2.72 0.45 -14.66
N TYR A 38 -3.75 1.18 -14.21
CA TYR A 38 -4.82 0.62 -13.38
C TYR A 38 -5.49 -0.56 -14.09
N GLU A 39 -5.66 -1.68 -13.38
CA GLU A 39 -6.36 -2.89 -13.85
C GLU A 39 -5.93 -3.39 -15.24
N THR A 40 -4.66 -3.16 -15.62
CA THR A 40 -4.14 -3.59 -16.92
C THR A 40 -2.87 -4.43 -16.73
N PRO A 41 -2.83 -5.67 -17.24
CA PRO A 41 -1.63 -6.51 -17.18
C PRO A 41 -0.43 -5.84 -17.86
N LEU A 42 0.76 -5.95 -17.26
CA LEU A 42 1.99 -5.38 -17.83
C LEU A 42 2.33 -5.92 -19.23
N ALA A 43 1.89 -7.12 -19.56
CA ALA A 43 2.05 -7.69 -20.89
C ALA A 43 1.33 -6.84 -21.96
N ASP A 44 0.17 -6.29 -21.63
CA ASP A 44 -0.69 -5.53 -22.54
C ASP A 44 -0.26 -4.07 -22.66
N THR A 45 0.64 -3.62 -21.79
CA THR A 45 1.17 -2.24 -21.74
C THR A 45 2.66 -2.18 -22.08
N THR A 46 3.19 -3.23 -22.69
CA THR A 46 4.61 -3.30 -23.04
C THR A 46 4.92 -2.30 -24.15
N VAL A 47 5.87 -1.40 -23.88
CA VAL A 47 6.32 -0.37 -24.81
C VAL A 47 7.44 -0.91 -25.71
N LEU A 48 8.33 -1.72 -25.14
CA LEU A 48 9.50 -2.25 -25.84
C LEU A 48 9.92 -3.60 -25.24
N THR A 49 10.22 -4.58 -26.09
CA THR A 49 10.75 -5.91 -25.71
C THR A 49 12.12 -6.18 -26.33
N GLY A 50 12.90 -7.05 -25.71
CA GLY A 50 14.17 -7.51 -26.29
C GLY A 50 15.27 -6.44 -26.31
N LEU A 51 15.20 -5.40 -25.47
CA LEU A 51 16.20 -4.32 -25.47
C LEU A 51 17.58 -4.86 -25.09
N ARG A 52 18.55 -4.66 -25.98
CA ARG A 52 19.96 -4.96 -25.79
C ARG A 52 20.80 -3.75 -26.18
N VAL A 53 21.86 -3.50 -25.42
CA VAL A 53 22.85 -2.48 -25.74
C VAL A 53 24.07 -3.18 -26.33
N LEU A 54 24.63 -2.65 -27.41
CA LEU A 54 25.85 -3.12 -28.03
C LEU A 54 26.93 -2.04 -27.93
N ALA A 55 28.16 -2.45 -27.66
CA ALA A 55 29.35 -1.61 -27.69
C ALA A 55 30.37 -2.23 -28.66
N GLY A 56 30.68 -1.54 -29.75
CA GLY A 56 31.59 -2.05 -30.78
C GLY A 56 31.11 -3.34 -31.45
N GLY A 57 29.78 -3.56 -31.51
CA GLY A 57 29.16 -4.74 -32.10
C GLY A 57 29.03 -5.96 -31.16
N ALA A 58 29.58 -5.90 -29.94
CA ALA A 58 29.36 -6.91 -28.91
C ALA A 58 28.28 -6.45 -27.93
N GLU A 59 27.52 -7.38 -27.36
CA GLU A 59 26.52 -7.05 -26.34
C GLU A 59 27.16 -6.54 -25.05
N ALA A 60 26.75 -5.35 -24.63
CA ALA A 60 27.09 -4.74 -23.36
C ALA A 60 26.05 -5.15 -22.31
N ARG A 61 26.47 -5.92 -21.31
CA ARG A 61 25.56 -6.43 -20.26
C ARG A 61 25.34 -5.37 -19.19
N VAL A 62 24.24 -5.49 -18.45
CA VAL A 62 24.00 -4.67 -17.26
C VAL A 62 25.07 -5.01 -16.22
N ARG A 63 25.87 -4.02 -15.85
CA ARG A 63 26.92 -4.11 -14.81
C ARG A 63 26.34 -3.82 -13.43
N ARG A 64 25.47 -2.81 -13.34
CA ARG A 64 24.87 -2.34 -12.10
C ARG A 64 23.55 -1.65 -12.41
N ALA A 65 22.55 -1.88 -11.57
CA ALA A 65 21.35 -1.05 -11.54
C ALA A 65 21.24 -0.37 -10.19
N ALA A 66 21.02 0.94 -10.19
CA ALA A 66 20.83 1.78 -9.02
C ALA A 66 19.57 2.64 -9.22
N PRO A 67 19.04 3.28 -8.16
CA PRO A 67 17.84 4.11 -8.28
C PRO A 67 17.91 5.18 -9.38
N ASP A 68 19.09 5.77 -9.62
CA ASP A 68 19.29 6.86 -10.56
C ASP A 68 19.66 6.42 -11.98
N ARG A 69 20.23 5.21 -12.17
CA ARG A 69 20.66 4.72 -13.48
C ARG A 69 20.86 3.20 -13.54
N VAL A 70 20.79 2.65 -14.75
CA VAL A 70 21.33 1.31 -15.08
C VAL A 70 22.59 1.48 -15.92
N GLU A 71 23.70 0.94 -15.44
CA GLU A 71 25.01 0.99 -16.08
C GLU A 71 25.26 -0.29 -16.87
N PHE A 72 25.71 -0.15 -18.11
CA PHE A 72 26.12 -1.25 -18.99
C PHE A 72 27.64 -1.32 -19.11
N ASP A 73 28.15 -2.49 -19.47
CA ASP A 73 29.55 -2.64 -19.90
C ASP A 73 29.90 -1.65 -21.02
N GLY A 74 31.14 -1.15 -21.03
CA GLY A 74 31.55 -0.09 -21.95
C GLY A 74 31.10 1.32 -21.55
N GLY A 75 30.24 1.47 -20.53
CA GLY A 75 29.94 2.77 -19.91
C GLY A 75 28.67 3.46 -20.41
N ALA A 76 27.87 2.82 -21.26
CA ALA A 76 26.53 3.31 -21.56
C ALA A 76 25.64 3.26 -20.31
N CYS A 77 24.73 4.22 -20.16
CA CYS A 77 23.84 4.31 -19.00
C CYS A 77 22.40 4.59 -19.42
N LEU A 78 21.45 3.88 -18.85
CA LEU A 78 20.02 4.15 -18.96
C LEU A 78 19.55 4.97 -17.76
N ALA A 79 18.85 6.07 -17.98
CA ALA A 79 18.31 6.91 -16.90
C ALA A 79 17.03 7.64 -17.33
N PHE A 80 16.21 8.00 -16.35
CA PHE A 80 15.03 8.82 -16.57
C PHE A 80 15.43 10.29 -16.72
N ALA A 81 15.02 10.95 -17.80
CA ALA A 81 15.10 12.41 -17.91
C ALA A 81 13.99 13.08 -17.09
N ASP A 82 12.80 12.50 -17.15
CA ASP A 82 11.59 12.87 -16.41
C ASP A 82 10.67 11.64 -16.27
N ALA A 83 9.43 11.83 -15.77
CA ALA A 83 8.48 10.74 -15.51
C ALA A 83 8.08 9.93 -16.77
N GLU A 84 8.20 10.49 -17.97
CA GLU A 84 7.74 9.85 -19.21
C GLU A 84 8.89 9.49 -20.17
N THR A 85 10.08 10.04 -19.92
CA THR A 85 11.20 9.99 -20.86
C THR A 85 12.36 9.17 -20.29
N LEU A 86 12.60 8.01 -20.88
CA LEU A 86 13.72 7.13 -20.58
C LEU A 86 14.81 7.29 -21.65
N VAL A 87 16.04 7.58 -21.22
CA VAL A 87 17.16 7.91 -22.13
C VAL A 87 18.31 6.92 -21.91
N LEU A 88 18.79 6.34 -23.01
CA LEU A 88 20.06 5.64 -23.08
C LEU A 88 21.16 6.62 -23.48
N THR A 89 22.21 6.71 -22.68
CA THR A 89 23.37 7.59 -22.87
C THR A 89 24.59 6.76 -23.19
N ALA A 90 25.47 7.26 -24.04
CA ALA A 90 26.73 6.62 -24.41
C ALA A 90 27.92 7.59 -24.23
N PRO A 91 29.10 7.11 -23.79
CA PRO A 91 30.28 7.96 -23.59
C PRO A 91 30.91 8.42 -24.92
N GLY A 92 30.55 7.82 -26.05
CA GLY A 92 31.09 8.12 -27.36
C GLY A 92 30.39 7.32 -28.46
N PRO A 93 30.89 7.38 -29.71
CA PRO A 93 30.33 6.62 -30.83
C PRO A 93 30.57 5.10 -30.68
N GLY A 94 29.87 4.31 -31.48
CA GLY A 94 30.03 2.84 -31.52
C GLY A 94 29.09 2.07 -30.58
N PHE A 95 28.12 2.76 -29.96
CA PHE A 95 27.04 2.14 -29.22
C PHE A 95 25.77 2.02 -30.08
N GLU A 96 25.04 0.92 -29.91
CA GLU A 96 23.77 0.65 -30.59
C GLU A 96 22.77 0.08 -29.57
N ALA A 97 21.51 0.47 -29.66
CA ALA A 97 20.41 -0.18 -28.97
C ALA A 97 19.62 -1.02 -29.97
N ARG A 98 19.34 -2.27 -29.65
CA ARG A 98 18.48 -3.18 -30.44
C ARG A 98 17.31 -3.66 -29.61
N TRP A 99 16.18 -3.88 -30.25
CA TRP A 99 14.98 -4.42 -29.64
C TRP A 99 14.18 -5.21 -30.68
N ASP A 100 13.10 -5.87 -30.27
CA ASP A 100 12.30 -6.64 -31.20
C ASP A 100 11.67 -5.73 -32.25
N GLY A 101 12.02 -5.97 -33.52
CA GLY A 101 11.52 -5.18 -34.64
C GLY A 101 12.29 -3.89 -34.94
N GLY A 102 13.41 -3.60 -34.26
CA GLY A 102 14.19 -2.39 -34.59
C GLY A 102 15.51 -2.21 -33.85
N GLY A 103 16.19 -1.12 -34.17
CA GLY A 103 17.42 -0.69 -33.50
C GLY A 103 17.83 0.71 -33.92
N ALA A 104 18.69 1.34 -33.13
CA ALA A 104 19.23 2.66 -33.40
C ALA A 104 20.64 2.82 -32.83
N ALA A 105 21.48 3.57 -33.55
CA ALA A 105 22.77 4.02 -33.02
C ALA A 105 22.56 5.01 -31.85
N VAL A 106 23.38 4.89 -30.81
CA VAL A 106 23.37 5.80 -29.66
C VAL A 106 24.47 6.83 -29.84
N ASP A 107 24.14 7.96 -30.47
CA ASP A 107 25.06 9.07 -30.69
C ASP A 107 24.96 10.09 -29.54
N GLY A 108 25.66 9.80 -28.45
CA GLY A 108 25.61 10.53 -27.18
C GLY A 108 24.37 10.20 -26.34
N CYS A 109 23.17 10.34 -26.90
CA CYS A 109 21.91 9.98 -26.24
C CYS A 109 20.86 9.43 -27.23
N LEU A 110 19.99 8.55 -26.73
CA LEU A 110 18.83 8.00 -27.42
C LEU A 110 17.64 7.97 -26.46
N ALA A 111 16.55 8.67 -26.77
CA ALA A 111 15.30 8.54 -26.04
C ALA A 111 14.58 7.24 -26.47
N LEU A 112 14.34 6.34 -25.53
CA LEU A 112 13.66 5.07 -25.75
C LEU A 112 12.15 5.18 -25.52
N THR A 113 11.72 6.13 -24.71
CA THR A 113 10.32 6.48 -24.47
C THR A 113 10.19 7.99 -24.39
N GLY A 114 8.96 8.49 -24.57
CA GLY A 114 8.68 9.92 -24.59
C GLY A 114 9.12 10.58 -25.90
N GLY A 115 8.49 11.70 -26.24
CA GLY A 115 8.94 12.58 -27.32
C GLY A 115 9.55 13.86 -26.75
N PRO A 116 10.03 14.79 -27.59
CA PRO A 116 10.48 16.10 -27.11
C PRO A 116 9.37 16.81 -26.32
N PRO A 117 9.70 17.81 -25.47
CA PRO A 117 8.70 18.54 -24.69
C PRO A 117 7.50 18.97 -25.55
N GLY A 118 6.30 18.48 -25.22
CA GLY A 118 5.06 18.76 -25.97
C GLY A 118 4.61 17.72 -27.00
N ALA A 119 5.31 16.59 -27.16
CA ALA A 119 4.85 15.47 -27.99
C ALA A 119 3.86 14.54 -27.25
N PRO A 120 2.88 13.91 -27.93
CA PRO A 120 1.96 12.98 -27.29
C PRO A 120 2.69 11.74 -26.75
N PRO A 121 2.19 11.13 -25.65
CA PRO A 121 2.74 9.91 -25.08
C PRO A 121 2.83 8.80 -26.15
N GLY A 122 3.99 8.15 -26.27
CA GLY A 122 4.21 7.05 -27.23
C GLY A 122 4.93 7.42 -28.52
N THR A 123 5.38 8.66 -28.69
CA THR A 123 6.17 9.06 -29.87
C THR A 123 7.65 8.69 -29.68
N LEU A 124 8.12 7.60 -30.28
CA LEU A 124 9.56 7.29 -30.36
C LEU A 124 10.29 8.39 -31.15
N SER A 125 11.28 9.06 -30.55
CA SER A 125 12.16 9.99 -31.26
C SER A 125 13.47 9.31 -31.63
N GLY A 126 13.55 8.79 -32.86
CA GLY A 126 14.75 8.18 -33.42
C GLY A 126 14.65 8.01 -34.93
N THR A 127 15.77 8.14 -35.64
CA THR A 127 15.82 7.98 -37.10
C THR A 127 15.62 6.51 -37.47
N LEU A 128 14.44 6.17 -37.99
CA LEU A 128 14.17 4.86 -38.60
C LEU A 128 14.98 4.74 -39.90
N SER A 129 15.92 3.81 -39.99
CA SER A 129 16.57 3.47 -41.25
C SER A 129 15.90 2.25 -41.91
N GLY A 130 14.95 2.53 -42.81
CA GLY A 130 14.33 1.62 -43.80
C GLY A 130 12.88 1.23 -43.47
N THR A 131 11.82 1.44 -44.26
CA THR A 131 11.64 2.05 -45.59
C THR A 131 10.39 2.95 -45.54
N LEU A 132 10.52 4.13 -44.95
CA LEU A 132 9.55 5.23 -45.11
C LEU A 132 10.36 6.53 -45.15
N SER A 133 10.29 7.22 -46.28
CA SER A 133 10.99 8.47 -46.54
C SER A 133 10.32 9.60 -45.73
N GLY A 134 11.03 10.11 -44.73
CA GLY A 134 10.60 11.27 -43.95
C GLY A 134 11.77 11.85 -43.16
N THR A 135 12.32 12.96 -43.62
CA THR A 135 13.37 13.71 -42.90
C THR A 135 12.71 14.52 -41.78
N LEU A 136 12.83 14.07 -40.53
CA LEU A 136 12.51 14.91 -39.38
C LEU A 136 13.75 15.74 -39.01
N SER A 137 13.65 17.04 -39.30
CA SER A 137 14.59 18.08 -38.92
C SER A 137 14.57 18.28 -37.39
N GLY A 138 15.70 17.96 -36.74
CA GLY A 138 16.14 18.54 -35.47
C GLY A 138 15.25 18.34 -34.24
N SER A 139 15.27 17.16 -33.62
CA SER A 139 14.83 17.02 -32.22
C SER A 139 15.93 17.54 -31.29
N ALA A 140 15.57 18.31 -30.26
CA ALA A 140 16.51 18.72 -29.22
C ALA A 140 17.10 17.45 -28.57
N ARG A 141 18.37 17.15 -28.85
CA ARG A 141 19.07 16.02 -28.24
C ARG A 141 19.20 16.28 -26.74
N HIS A 142 18.86 15.29 -25.91
CA HIS A 142 19.14 15.37 -24.49
C HIS A 142 20.66 15.49 -24.26
N ASP A 143 21.07 16.26 -23.27
CA ASP A 143 22.46 16.23 -22.80
C ASP A 143 22.60 15.05 -21.82
N GLY A 144 23.24 13.97 -22.28
CA GLY A 144 23.38 12.72 -21.52
C GLY A 144 23.99 12.93 -20.11
N PRO A 145 25.16 13.57 -19.98
CA PRO A 145 25.70 13.99 -18.69
C PRO A 145 24.71 14.76 -17.81
N ALA A 146 23.94 15.70 -18.37
CA ALA A 146 22.94 16.44 -17.60
C ALA A 146 21.76 15.57 -17.16
N VAL A 147 21.31 14.61 -17.98
CA VAL A 147 20.27 13.64 -17.61
C VAL A 147 20.72 12.81 -16.41
N LEU A 148 21.94 12.24 -16.47
CA LEU A 148 22.50 11.45 -15.38
C LEU A 148 22.67 12.27 -14.10
N ALA A 149 23.14 13.52 -14.21
CA ALA A 149 23.30 14.41 -13.07
C ALA A 149 21.95 14.77 -12.42
N ARG A 150 20.92 15.08 -13.22
CA ARG A 150 19.57 15.39 -12.73
C ARG A 150 18.92 14.18 -12.07
N ALA A 151 19.03 12.99 -12.66
CA ALA A 151 18.53 11.76 -12.07
C ALA A 151 19.19 11.50 -10.70
N ALA A 152 20.52 11.60 -10.63
CA ALA A 152 21.24 11.48 -9.37
C ALA A 152 20.82 12.53 -8.33
N GLN A 153 20.60 13.78 -8.74
CA GLN A 153 20.14 14.85 -7.86
C GLN A 153 18.73 14.61 -7.32
N ARG A 154 17.78 14.14 -8.15
CA ARG A 154 16.41 13.80 -7.71
C ARG A 154 16.44 12.75 -6.61
N TRP A 155 17.18 11.66 -6.83
CA TRP A 155 17.30 10.61 -5.82
C TRP A 155 18.06 11.06 -4.58
N ALA A 156 19.15 11.82 -4.73
CA ALA A 156 19.87 12.36 -3.58
C ALA A 156 18.97 13.26 -2.71
N ALA A 157 18.14 14.11 -3.34
CA ALA A 157 17.18 14.95 -2.64
C ALA A 157 16.09 14.14 -1.93
N TRP A 158 15.61 13.05 -2.54
CA TRP A 158 14.66 12.14 -1.90
C TRP A 158 15.27 11.43 -0.70
N PHE A 159 16.43 10.78 -0.86
CA PHE A 159 17.09 10.05 0.22
C PHE A 159 17.61 10.94 1.35
N ALA A 160 17.87 12.23 1.09
CA ALA A 160 18.21 13.19 2.14
C ALA A 160 17.07 13.40 3.16
N ARG A 161 15.84 13.02 2.81
CA ARG A 161 14.64 13.10 3.66
C ARG A 161 14.31 11.81 4.39
N MET A 162 15.05 10.72 4.13
CA MET A 162 14.81 9.45 4.80
C MET A 162 15.04 9.62 6.32
N PRO A 163 14.14 9.11 7.19
CA PRO A 163 14.34 9.19 8.63
C PRO A 163 15.61 8.47 9.08
N ALA A 164 16.15 8.91 10.22
CA ALA A 164 17.21 8.20 10.90
C ALA A 164 16.68 6.87 11.44
N VAL A 165 17.49 5.81 11.30
CA VAL A 165 17.17 4.47 11.78
C VAL A 165 18.42 3.82 12.36
N ARG A 166 18.25 2.77 13.17
CA ARG A 166 19.36 1.94 13.67
C ARG A 166 20.19 1.38 12.51
N ALA A 167 21.49 1.21 12.75
CA ALA A 167 22.43 0.79 11.72
C ALA A 167 22.09 -0.58 11.10
N ASP A 168 21.55 -1.51 11.89
CA ASP A 168 21.14 -2.84 11.43
C ASP A 168 19.90 -2.83 10.52
N LEU A 169 19.10 -1.76 10.55
CA LEU A 169 17.89 -1.59 9.75
C LEU A 169 18.11 -0.74 8.50
N ARG A 170 19.28 -0.09 8.39
CA ARG A 170 19.55 0.96 7.39
C ARG A 170 19.36 0.48 5.95
N GLU A 171 19.90 -0.68 5.60
CA GLU A 171 19.77 -1.21 4.24
C GLU A 171 18.31 -1.38 3.83
N ARG A 172 17.49 -1.97 4.71
CA ARG A 172 16.07 -2.18 4.46
C ARG A 172 15.29 -0.87 4.48
N ALA A 173 15.67 0.10 5.32
CA ALA A 173 15.08 1.42 5.35
C ALA A 173 15.36 2.19 4.04
N GLU A 174 16.57 2.09 3.49
CA GLU A 174 16.91 2.68 2.18
C GLU A 174 16.05 2.06 1.08
N GLN A 175 15.84 0.73 1.10
CA GLN A 175 14.92 0.08 0.17
C GLN A 175 13.46 0.51 0.38
N ALA A 176 13.00 0.65 1.62
CA ALA A 176 11.66 1.12 1.93
C ALA A 176 11.42 2.53 1.43
N TRP A 177 12.35 3.44 1.69
CA TRP A 177 12.26 4.81 1.22
C TRP A 177 12.29 4.89 -0.30
N TRP A 178 13.10 4.05 -0.95
CA TRP A 178 13.06 3.89 -2.40
C TRP A 178 11.70 3.42 -2.90
N THR A 179 11.13 2.35 -2.30
CA THR A 179 9.81 1.81 -2.64
C THR A 179 8.72 2.88 -2.56
N LEU A 180 8.69 3.67 -1.48
CA LEU A 180 7.75 4.78 -1.36
C LEU A 180 7.93 5.81 -2.48
N GLY A 181 9.18 6.16 -2.81
CA GLY A 181 9.48 7.12 -3.88
C GLY A 181 9.06 6.62 -5.25
N VAL A 182 9.35 5.37 -5.59
CA VAL A 182 8.98 4.79 -6.88
C VAL A 182 7.49 4.51 -6.99
N ASN A 183 6.76 4.31 -5.91
CA ASN A 183 5.32 4.07 -5.98
C ASN A 183 4.47 5.35 -6.08
N LEU A 184 5.10 6.53 -6.12
CA LEU A 184 4.41 7.79 -6.43
C LEU A 184 4.15 7.89 -7.93
N VAL A 185 2.89 8.16 -8.31
CA VAL A 185 2.46 8.41 -9.68
C VAL A 185 1.46 9.58 -9.70
N ASP A 186 1.24 10.18 -10.87
CA ASP A 186 0.11 11.07 -11.05
C ASP A 186 -1.19 10.26 -11.09
N ILE A 187 -2.15 10.62 -10.24
CA ILE A 187 -3.54 10.18 -10.31
C ILE A 187 -4.40 11.43 -10.32
N ARG A 188 -4.98 11.74 -11.49
CA ARG A 188 -5.91 12.86 -11.67
C ARG A 188 -5.31 14.22 -11.25
N GLY A 189 -4.02 14.44 -11.51
CA GLY A 189 -3.32 15.68 -11.17
C GLY A 189 -2.76 15.74 -9.74
N HIS A 190 -2.85 14.64 -8.99
CA HIS A 190 -2.30 14.52 -7.65
C HIS A 190 -1.13 13.53 -7.60
N GLU A 191 -0.14 13.84 -6.78
CA GLU A 191 0.97 12.93 -6.52
C GLU A 191 0.53 11.87 -5.49
N ALA A 192 0.09 10.72 -5.99
CA ALA A 192 -0.51 9.64 -5.21
C ALA A 192 0.43 8.44 -5.08
N LEU A 193 0.54 7.90 -3.87
CA LEU A 193 1.35 6.73 -3.55
C LEU A 193 0.48 5.47 -3.68
N VAL A 194 0.80 4.66 -4.67
CA VAL A 194 0.08 3.40 -4.95
C VAL A 194 0.70 2.23 -4.17
N PRO A 195 -0.06 1.18 -3.82
CA PRO A 195 0.50 0.05 -3.06
C PRO A 195 1.63 -0.65 -3.82
N SER A 196 1.49 -0.85 -5.13
CA SER A 196 2.56 -1.36 -5.97
C SER A 196 2.26 -1.11 -7.45
N LYS A 197 3.29 -0.75 -8.22
CA LYS A 197 3.18 -0.71 -9.70
C LYS A 197 2.93 -2.08 -10.34
N TYR A 198 2.95 -3.15 -9.55
CA TYR A 198 2.58 -4.51 -9.94
C TYR A 198 1.11 -4.82 -9.60
N GLY A 199 0.20 -4.28 -10.40
CA GLY A 199 -1.23 -4.61 -10.31
C GLY A 199 -2.06 -3.71 -9.38
N TYR A 200 -1.44 -2.89 -8.54
CA TYR A 200 -2.13 -1.98 -7.63
C TYR A 200 -1.83 -0.53 -8.00
N VAL A 201 -2.31 -0.08 -9.18
CA VAL A 201 -2.02 1.27 -9.72
C VAL A 201 -3.17 2.22 -9.47
N GLY A 202 -3.34 2.62 -8.21
CA GLY A 202 -4.44 3.41 -7.68
C GLY A 202 -4.11 3.83 -6.25
N LEU A 203 -4.81 4.84 -5.72
CA LEU A 203 -4.75 5.19 -4.32
C LEU A 203 -5.85 4.43 -3.59
N TRP A 204 -5.48 3.33 -2.93
CA TRP A 204 -6.39 2.59 -2.05
C TRP A 204 -6.52 3.33 -0.72
N ASN A 205 -7.73 3.35 -0.18
CA ASN A 205 -8.11 4.12 0.99
C ASN A 205 -7.28 3.74 2.22
N TRP A 206 -7.25 2.45 2.59
CA TRP A 206 -6.51 2.09 3.80
C TRP A 206 -5.00 2.18 3.63
N ASP A 207 -4.51 1.80 2.45
CA ASP A 207 -3.11 1.95 2.07
C ASP A 207 -2.66 3.40 2.19
N ALA A 208 -3.46 4.36 1.73
CA ALA A 208 -3.17 5.79 1.87
C ALA A 208 -2.97 6.21 3.33
N CYS A 209 -3.72 5.63 4.27
CA CYS A 209 -3.54 5.86 5.71
C CYS A 209 -2.17 5.33 6.20
N PHE A 210 -1.80 4.12 5.80
CA PHE A 210 -0.49 3.53 6.17
C PHE A 210 0.69 4.24 5.49
N HIS A 211 0.53 4.62 4.22
CA HIS A 211 1.50 5.42 3.47
C HIS A 211 1.73 6.77 4.16
N ALA A 212 0.66 7.46 4.53
CA ALA A 212 0.73 8.72 5.28
C ALA A 212 1.50 8.56 6.60
N VAL A 213 1.26 7.47 7.34
CA VAL A 213 1.98 7.15 8.57
C VAL A 213 3.48 6.98 8.35
N GLY A 214 3.92 6.29 7.30
CA GLY A 214 5.35 6.17 6.99
C GLY A 214 5.97 7.47 6.45
N LEU A 215 5.23 8.19 5.60
CA LEU A 215 5.69 9.44 4.99
C LEU A 215 5.86 10.57 6.00
N ARG A 216 5.14 10.58 7.13
CA ARG A 216 5.18 11.67 8.12
C ARG A 216 6.58 12.02 8.62
N HIS A 217 7.50 11.05 8.64
CA HIS A 217 8.85 11.22 9.18
C HIS A 217 9.81 12.01 8.28
N GLY A 218 9.55 12.04 6.97
CA GLY A 218 10.44 12.68 5.98
C GLY A 218 9.71 13.55 4.95
N ALA A 219 8.41 13.33 4.79
CA ALA A 219 7.55 14.00 3.83
C ALA A 219 6.13 14.25 4.36
N PRO A 220 5.96 15.02 5.45
CA PRO A 220 4.64 15.27 6.05
C PRO A 220 3.65 15.94 5.09
N GLU A 221 4.08 16.88 4.24
CA GLU A 221 3.19 17.45 3.22
C GLU A 221 2.66 16.42 2.22
N LEU A 222 3.53 15.49 1.79
CA LEU A 222 3.10 14.40 0.91
C LEU A 222 2.18 13.43 1.65
N ALA A 223 2.40 13.21 2.95
CA ALA A 223 1.51 12.42 3.80
C ALA A 223 0.11 13.05 3.90
N ARG A 224 0.03 14.37 4.11
CA ARG A 224 -1.24 15.13 4.08
C ARG A 224 -1.90 15.02 2.70
N GLU A 225 -1.13 15.13 1.63
CA GLU A 225 -1.66 15.01 0.26
C GLU A 225 -2.35 13.66 0.02
N GLN A 226 -1.81 12.55 0.55
CA GLN A 226 -2.47 11.23 0.40
C GLN A 226 -3.88 11.23 1.01
N LEU A 227 -4.04 11.88 2.16
CA LEU A 227 -5.33 11.98 2.85
C LEU A 227 -6.24 13.03 2.20
N ARG A 228 -5.68 14.11 1.63
CA ARG A 228 -6.44 15.08 0.83
C ARG A 228 -7.04 14.45 -0.42
N VAL A 229 -6.28 13.64 -1.14
CA VAL A 229 -6.80 12.93 -2.33
C VAL A 229 -7.97 12.05 -1.94
N LEU A 230 -7.84 11.26 -0.88
CA LEU A 230 -8.91 10.38 -0.41
C LEU A 230 -10.15 11.18 0.04
N LEU A 231 -9.99 12.17 0.92
CA LEU A 231 -11.09 12.98 1.45
C LEU A 231 -11.74 13.87 0.38
N GLY A 232 -10.96 14.32 -0.62
CA GLY A 232 -11.45 15.10 -1.76
C GLY A 232 -12.37 14.30 -2.70
N HIS A 233 -12.33 12.96 -2.59
CA HIS A 233 -13.21 12.05 -3.33
C HIS A 233 -14.29 11.42 -2.44
N GLN A 234 -14.52 11.95 -1.24
CA GLN A 234 -15.64 11.55 -0.38
C GLN A 234 -16.98 11.84 -1.09
N LEU A 235 -17.89 10.87 -1.06
CA LEU A 235 -19.23 11.04 -1.62
C LEU A 235 -20.12 11.94 -0.74
N PRO A 236 -21.22 12.51 -1.29
CA PRO A 236 -22.09 13.43 -0.54
C PRO A 236 -22.73 12.84 0.74
N ASP A 237 -22.89 11.52 0.81
CA ASP A 237 -23.43 10.80 1.97
C ASP A 237 -22.39 10.54 3.07
N GLY A 238 -21.10 10.82 2.80
CA GLY A 238 -19.99 10.61 3.72
C GLY A 238 -19.11 9.40 3.41
N LEU A 239 -19.49 8.54 2.46
CA LEU A 239 -18.68 7.38 2.06
C LEU A 239 -17.31 7.83 1.55
N LEU A 240 -16.25 7.21 2.08
CA LEU A 240 -14.94 7.27 1.45
C LEU A 240 -14.79 6.08 0.50
N PRO A 241 -14.44 6.29 -0.78
CA PRO A 241 -14.32 5.20 -1.74
C PRO A 241 -13.22 4.22 -1.32
N ASP A 242 -13.27 3.01 -1.84
CA ASP A 242 -12.20 2.02 -1.71
C ASP A 242 -10.93 2.49 -2.43
N VAL A 243 -11.08 2.97 -3.67
CA VAL A 243 -9.95 3.36 -4.52
C VAL A 243 -10.24 4.67 -5.25
N VAL A 244 -9.22 5.52 -5.35
CA VAL A 244 -9.16 6.62 -6.32
C VAL A 244 -8.16 6.26 -7.41
N HIS A 245 -8.58 6.27 -8.68
CA HIS A 245 -7.74 5.84 -9.81
C HIS A 245 -7.96 6.72 -11.04
N ASP A 246 -7.23 6.44 -12.12
CA ASP A 246 -7.22 7.28 -13.33
C ASP A 246 -8.60 7.51 -13.95
N HIS A 247 -9.51 6.53 -13.81
CA HIS A 247 -10.81 6.56 -14.46
C HIS A 247 -11.95 7.02 -13.54
N GLY A 248 -11.70 7.21 -12.24
CA GLY A 248 -12.74 7.56 -11.29
C GLY A 248 -12.44 7.06 -9.88
N VAL A 249 -13.49 6.59 -9.23
CA VAL A 249 -13.43 5.99 -7.91
C VAL A 249 -14.12 4.63 -7.95
N LEU A 250 -13.67 3.71 -7.09
CA LEU A 250 -14.37 2.48 -6.77
C LEU A 250 -15.09 2.71 -5.45
N ALA A 251 -16.41 2.82 -5.49
CA ALA A 251 -17.23 3.14 -4.31
C ALA A 251 -18.37 2.14 -4.10
N GLU A 252 -18.67 1.30 -5.10
CA GLU A 252 -19.71 0.28 -5.03
C GLU A 252 -19.36 -0.96 -5.86
N THR A 253 -20.10 -2.05 -5.66
CA THR A 253 -19.82 -3.35 -6.32
C THR A 253 -19.93 -3.31 -7.85
N THR A 254 -20.65 -2.35 -8.42
CA THR A 254 -20.76 -2.09 -9.86
C THR A 254 -19.51 -1.49 -10.49
N ASP A 255 -18.63 -0.91 -9.67
CA ASP A 255 -17.34 -0.37 -10.10
C ASP A 255 -16.26 -1.46 -10.18
N LEU A 256 -16.52 -2.67 -9.67
CA LEU A 256 -15.53 -3.73 -9.60
C LEU A 256 -15.08 -4.22 -11.00
N PRO A 257 -13.77 -4.43 -11.19
CA PRO A 257 -13.26 -5.09 -12.38
C PRO A 257 -13.86 -6.50 -12.56
N ARG A 258 -14.00 -6.94 -13.82
CA ARG A 258 -14.54 -8.28 -14.13
C ARG A 258 -13.73 -9.42 -13.51
N SER A 259 -12.42 -9.24 -13.38
CA SER A 259 -11.50 -10.18 -12.71
C SER A 259 -11.87 -10.40 -11.24
N ASP A 260 -12.31 -9.34 -10.56
CA ASP A 260 -12.57 -9.36 -9.13
C ASP A 260 -13.89 -10.03 -8.81
N HIS A 261 -14.92 -9.81 -9.63
CA HIS A 261 -16.17 -10.58 -9.55
C HIS A 261 -15.93 -12.10 -9.64
N ALA A 262 -15.01 -12.54 -10.51
CA ALA A 262 -14.69 -13.96 -10.67
C ALA A 262 -13.90 -14.53 -9.48
N ARG A 263 -13.00 -13.75 -8.88
CA ARG A 263 -12.25 -14.14 -7.67
C ARG A 263 -13.16 -14.24 -6.44
N LEU A 264 -14.07 -13.28 -6.27
CA LEU A 264 -15.03 -13.26 -5.16
C LEU A 264 -15.92 -14.51 -5.15
N ALA A 265 -16.41 -14.92 -6.32
CA ALA A 265 -17.24 -16.12 -6.46
C ALA A 265 -16.55 -17.43 -6.02
N GLN A 266 -15.23 -17.43 -5.85
CA GLN A 266 -14.45 -18.60 -5.42
C GLN A 266 -14.20 -18.67 -3.91
N HIS A 267 -14.31 -17.54 -3.19
CA HIS A 267 -13.86 -17.42 -1.79
C HIS A 267 -14.96 -16.95 -0.83
N VAL A 268 -16.07 -16.43 -1.34
CA VAL A 268 -17.23 -16.07 -0.50
C VAL A 268 -18.19 -17.25 -0.45
N GLY A 269 -18.56 -17.68 0.76
CA GLY A 269 -19.54 -18.75 0.96
C GLY A 269 -20.83 -18.50 0.18
N GLY A 270 -21.41 -19.57 -0.40
CA GLY A 270 -22.60 -19.48 -1.23
C GLY A 270 -23.78 -18.86 -0.48
N ALA A 271 -24.31 -17.75 -1.01
CA ALA A 271 -25.61 -17.24 -0.60
C ALA A 271 -26.73 -18.17 -1.12
N ARG A 272 -27.85 -18.26 -0.39
CA ARG A 272 -28.94 -19.23 -0.64
C ARG A 272 -29.53 -19.05 -2.04
N GLU A 273 -30.14 -20.08 -2.64
CA GLU A 273 -30.83 -19.97 -3.93
C GLU A 273 -31.82 -18.79 -3.95
N GLY A 274 -31.54 -17.76 -4.77
CA GLY A 274 -32.27 -16.49 -4.84
C GLY A 274 -31.47 -15.29 -4.34
N ASP A 275 -30.49 -15.51 -3.46
CA ASP A 275 -29.47 -14.57 -3.02
C ASP A 275 -28.16 -14.93 -3.73
N GLY A 276 -27.89 -14.38 -4.92
CA GLY A 276 -26.51 -14.42 -5.42
C GLY A 276 -25.56 -13.76 -4.40
N PRO A 277 -24.24 -14.02 -4.44
CA PRO A 277 -23.28 -13.46 -3.46
C PRO A 277 -23.27 -11.92 -3.41
N ILE A 278 -23.94 -11.26 -4.37
CA ILE A 278 -24.12 -9.83 -4.51
C ILE A 278 -25.48 -9.59 -5.22
N GLY A 279 -26.60 -9.69 -4.50
CA GLY A 279 -27.94 -9.51 -5.09
C GLY A 279 -28.31 -8.05 -5.40
N GLY A 280 -27.57 -7.08 -4.85
CA GLY A 280 -27.79 -5.65 -5.02
C GLY A 280 -26.48 -4.86 -5.05
N VAL A 281 -26.57 -3.59 -5.40
CA VAL A 281 -25.44 -2.64 -5.35
C VAL A 281 -25.09 -2.39 -3.88
N VAL A 282 -23.85 -2.67 -3.49
CA VAL A 282 -23.37 -2.51 -2.10
C VAL A 282 -22.21 -1.52 -2.11
N PRO A 283 -22.16 -0.56 -1.16
CA PRO A 283 -21.00 0.31 -1.00
C PRO A 283 -19.73 -0.47 -0.69
N VAL A 284 -18.64 -0.11 -1.35
CA VAL A 284 -17.30 -0.66 -1.12
C VAL A 284 -16.40 0.47 -0.63
N THR A 285 -15.77 0.25 0.53
CA THR A 285 -14.91 1.23 1.20
C THR A 285 -13.68 0.51 1.77
N LYS A 286 -13.01 1.10 2.76
CA LYS A 286 -12.02 0.43 3.58
C LYS A 286 -12.17 0.81 5.05
N PRO A 287 -11.52 0.08 5.96
CA PRO A 287 -11.69 0.29 7.39
C PRO A 287 -11.27 1.70 7.85
N PRO A 288 -11.97 2.24 8.86
CA PRO A 288 -11.97 3.67 9.17
C PRO A 288 -10.74 4.07 10.00
N LEU A 289 -9.58 4.25 9.35
CA LEU A 289 -8.34 4.75 9.99
C LEU A 289 -7.90 6.13 9.51
N THR A 290 -8.73 6.86 8.78
CA THR A 290 -8.35 8.18 8.26
C THR A 290 -8.04 9.18 9.36
N ALA A 291 -8.86 9.25 10.42
CA ALA A 291 -8.58 10.13 11.56
C ALA A 291 -7.34 9.70 12.36
N TRP A 292 -7.07 8.38 12.43
CA TRP A 292 -5.85 7.84 13.02
C TRP A 292 -4.61 8.32 12.24
N ALA A 293 -4.62 8.20 10.91
CA ALA A 293 -3.51 8.65 10.08
C ALA A 293 -3.30 10.18 10.15
N VAL A 294 -4.39 10.97 10.11
CA VAL A 294 -4.33 12.43 10.31
C VAL A 294 -3.67 12.79 11.63
N TRP A 295 -4.10 12.12 12.71
CA TRP A 295 -3.55 12.39 14.04
C TRP A 295 -2.08 11.99 14.15
N LYS A 296 -1.70 10.83 13.60
CA LYS A 296 -0.30 10.40 13.53
C LYS A 296 0.58 11.41 12.80
N ILE A 297 0.11 12.02 11.70
CA ILE A 297 0.84 13.12 11.02
C ILE A 297 0.96 14.32 11.97
N HIS A 298 -0.14 14.73 12.60
CA HIS A 298 -0.15 15.89 13.49
C HIS A 298 0.80 15.74 14.69
N GLU A 299 0.93 14.54 15.25
CA GLU A 299 1.88 14.24 16.33
C GLU A 299 3.34 14.48 15.92
N ALA A 300 3.68 14.22 14.64
CA ALA A 300 5.03 14.38 14.12
C ALA A 300 5.29 15.79 13.53
N ASP A 301 4.28 16.38 12.89
CA ASP A 301 4.33 17.69 12.23
C ASP A 301 2.99 18.43 12.48
N PRO A 302 2.86 19.16 13.60
CA PRO A 302 1.61 19.81 13.98
C PRO A 302 1.17 20.89 12.96
N ASP A 303 -0.03 20.72 12.41
CA ASP A 303 -0.67 21.69 11.51
C ASP A 303 -2.17 21.82 11.81
N PRO A 304 -2.58 22.80 12.65
CA PRO A 304 -3.98 23.06 12.94
C PRO A 304 -4.81 23.50 11.72
N ALA A 305 -4.19 24.06 10.67
CA ALA A 305 -4.92 24.46 9.47
C ALA A 305 -5.34 23.23 8.66
N PHE A 306 -4.44 22.26 8.49
CA PHE A 306 -4.78 20.95 7.93
C PHE A 306 -5.85 20.23 8.77
N LEU A 307 -5.75 20.27 10.11
CA LEU A 307 -6.79 19.69 10.96
C LEU A 307 -8.16 20.35 10.73
N ALA A 308 -8.22 21.68 10.62
CA ALA A 308 -9.45 22.41 10.33
C ALA A 308 -10.02 22.06 8.94
N GLU A 309 -9.14 21.86 7.95
CA GLU A 309 -9.48 21.44 6.58
C GLU A 309 -10.20 20.07 6.58
N VAL A 310 -9.68 19.10 7.32
CA VAL A 310 -10.14 17.70 7.24
C VAL A 310 -11.19 17.31 8.31
N TYR A 311 -11.43 18.14 9.33
CA TYR A 311 -12.30 17.80 10.45
C TYR A 311 -13.73 17.41 10.03
N GLU A 312 -14.39 18.25 9.22
CA GLU A 312 -15.78 17.98 8.79
C GLU A 312 -15.89 16.75 7.87
N PRO A 313 -15.03 16.57 6.85
CA PRO A 313 -14.97 15.30 6.10
C PRO A 313 -14.80 14.06 6.97
N LEU A 314 -13.89 14.09 7.96
CA LEU A 314 -13.68 12.97 8.87
C LEU A 314 -14.92 12.67 9.73
N ALA A 315 -15.61 13.70 10.21
CA ALA A 315 -16.84 13.53 10.98
C ALA A 315 -17.96 12.89 10.13
N ARG A 316 -18.11 13.31 8.87
CA ARG A 316 -19.07 12.67 7.95
C ARG A 316 -18.71 11.22 7.64
N ALA A 317 -17.43 10.90 7.44
CA ALA A 317 -16.97 9.53 7.21
C ALA A 317 -17.26 8.64 8.42
N GLN A 318 -17.11 9.17 9.64
CA GLN A 318 -17.47 8.46 10.86
C GLN A 318 -18.97 8.13 10.93
N GLU A 319 -19.84 9.12 10.67
CA GLU A 319 -21.29 8.93 10.76
C GLU A 319 -21.85 8.05 9.63
N TRP A 320 -21.19 7.98 8.48
CA TRP A 320 -21.61 7.13 7.37
C TRP A 320 -21.78 5.66 7.81
N TRP A 321 -20.83 5.11 8.58
CA TRP A 321 -20.89 3.72 9.05
C TRP A 321 -22.16 3.40 9.85
N PHE A 322 -22.54 4.30 10.75
CA PHE A 322 -23.71 4.11 11.61
C PHE A 322 -25.03 4.37 10.88
N THR A 323 -25.00 5.10 9.77
CA THR A 323 -26.21 5.45 9.01
C THR A 323 -26.46 4.52 7.83
N HIS A 324 -25.41 3.91 7.27
CA HIS A 324 -25.49 3.12 6.04
C HIS A 324 -24.93 1.69 6.17
N SER A 325 -24.21 1.37 7.25
CA SER A 325 -23.52 0.08 7.42
C SER A 325 -23.92 -0.67 8.71
N ASP A 326 -25.05 -0.31 9.32
CA ASP A 326 -25.67 -1.00 10.48
C ASP A 326 -27.05 -1.58 10.08
N PRO A 327 -27.09 -2.66 9.27
CA PRO A 327 -28.31 -3.19 8.69
C PRO A 327 -29.25 -3.90 9.67
N ASP A 328 -28.74 -4.39 10.81
CA ASP A 328 -29.55 -5.02 11.86
C ASP A 328 -30.00 -4.02 12.94
N GLY A 329 -29.44 -2.79 12.93
CA GLY A 329 -29.79 -1.69 13.81
C GLY A 329 -29.35 -1.92 15.25
N ASP A 330 -28.33 -2.74 15.45
CA ASP A 330 -27.88 -3.17 16.77
C ASP A 330 -26.90 -2.18 17.43
N GLY A 331 -26.43 -1.21 16.64
CA GLY A 331 -25.49 -0.15 16.98
C GLY A 331 -24.02 -0.47 16.68
N LEU A 332 -23.73 -1.63 16.09
CA LEU A 332 -22.39 -2.06 15.67
C LEU A 332 -22.35 -2.20 14.13
N PRO A 333 -21.73 -1.25 13.41
CA PRO A 333 -21.57 -1.38 11.97
C PRO A 333 -20.88 -2.69 11.54
N GLU A 334 -21.31 -3.19 10.39
CA GLU A 334 -20.82 -4.39 9.72
C GLU A 334 -20.03 -4.04 8.46
N TYR A 335 -19.12 -4.91 8.04
CA TYR A 335 -18.64 -4.91 6.67
C TYR A 335 -19.68 -5.57 5.76
N LEU A 336 -20.15 -4.82 4.77
CA LEU A 336 -21.16 -5.29 3.82
C LEU A 336 -20.58 -6.08 2.63
N HIS A 337 -19.26 -6.04 2.47
CA HIS A 337 -18.53 -6.70 1.39
C HIS A 337 -17.10 -7.07 1.86
N PRO A 338 -16.53 -8.21 1.43
CA PRO A 338 -15.19 -8.63 1.85
C PRO A 338 -14.10 -7.59 1.61
N TYR A 339 -14.11 -6.93 0.45
CA TYR A 339 -13.13 -5.89 0.11
C TYR A 339 -13.18 -4.71 1.09
N SER A 340 -14.34 -4.42 1.68
CA SER A 340 -14.46 -3.33 2.67
C SER A 340 -13.70 -3.59 3.95
N SER A 341 -13.35 -4.85 4.25
CA SER A 341 -12.48 -5.19 5.38
C SER A 341 -10.98 -5.12 5.04
N GLY A 342 -10.63 -5.20 3.76
CA GLY A 342 -9.27 -5.43 3.30
C GLY A 342 -8.76 -6.87 3.48
N LEU A 343 -9.61 -7.80 3.90
CA LEU A 343 -9.28 -9.19 4.25
C LEU A 343 -9.91 -10.19 3.28
N ASP A 344 -9.74 -9.95 1.98
CA ASP A 344 -10.58 -10.47 0.90
C ASP A 344 -10.88 -11.98 0.92
N ASP A 345 -9.88 -12.83 1.15
CA ASP A 345 -10.03 -14.29 1.19
C ASP A 345 -9.97 -14.88 2.61
N SER A 346 -10.12 -14.03 3.64
CA SER A 346 -10.14 -14.45 5.04
C SER A 346 -11.26 -15.47 5.29
N PRO A 347 -11.04 -16.46 6.17
CA PRO A 347 -12.05 -17.46 6.48
C PRO A 347 -13.34 -16.89 7.08
N ILE A 348 -13.34 -15.64 7.57
CA ILE A 348 -14.56 -15.00 8.06
C ILE A 348 -15.63 -14.89 6.96
N TRP A 349 -15.22 -14.85 5.70
CA TRP A 349 -16.11 -14.74 4.52
C TRP A 349 -16.62 -16.09 4.01
N ASP A 350 -16.14 -17.22 4.57
CA ASP A 350 -16.64 -18.56 4.25
C ASP A 350 -18.12 -18.73 4.67
N HIS A 351 -18.62 -17.82 5.51
CA HIS A 351 -19.97 -17.81 6.06
C HIS A 351 -20.92 -16.84 5.36
N GLY A 352 -20.43 -16.07 4.37
CA GLY A 352 -21.23 -15.13 3.58
C GLY A 352 -20.53 -13.78 3.35
N PRO A 353 -21.15 -12.89 2.53
CA PRO A 353 -20.55 -11.63 2.12
C PRO A 353 -20.57 -10.52 3.19
N ARG A 354 -21.27 -10.77 4.32
CA ARG A 354 -21.45 -9.82 5.41
C ARG A 354 -20.88 -10.37 6.70
N ALA A 355 -20.09 -9.56 7.39
CA ALA A 355 -19.54 -9.92 8.69
C ALA A 355 -19.36 -8.70 9.57
N GLU A 356 -19.51 -8.92 10.87
CA GLU A 356 -19.21 -7.98 11.93
C GLU A 356 -18.04 -8.51 12.77
N PRO A 357 -16.80 -8.44 12.24
CA PRO A 357 -15.62 -8.70 13.04
C PRO A 357 -15.36 -7.52 14.00
N PRO A 358 -14.75 -7.78 15.16
CA PRO A 358 -14.61 -6.77 16.20
C PRO A 358 -13.62 -5.64 15.85
N ASP A 359 -12.82 -5.77 14.79
CA ASP A 359 -11.87 -4.75 14.35
C ASP A 359 -12.58 -3.47 13.85
N LEU A 360 -13.64 -3.58 13.04
CA LEU A 360 -14.36 -2.42 12.49
C LEU A 360 -14.84 -1.48 13.61
N ASN A 361 -15.56 -2.03 14.58
CA ASN A 361 -16.09 -1.30 15.72
C ASN A 361 -14.98 -0.78 16.67
N SER A 362 -13.83 -1.47 16.69
CA SER A 362 -12.64 -0.98 17.41
C SER A 362 -12.03 0.24 16.72
N TYR A 363 -11.96 0.24 15.39
CA TYR A 363 -11.50 1.38 14.59
C TYR A 363 -12.45 2.56 14.72
N LEU A 364 -13.77 2.34 14.67
CA LEU A 364 -14.77 3.39 14.85
C LEU A 364 -14.74 4.01 16.26
N ALA A 365 -14.57 3.20 17.31
CA ALA A 365 -14.35 3.70 18.66
C ALA A 365 -13.08 4.57 18.73
N HIS A 366 -12.00 4.13 18.10
CA HIS A 366 -10.76 4.88 18.06
C HIS A 366 -10.89 6.18 17.23
N GLN A 367 -11.61 6.15 16.11
CA GLN A 367 -11.83 7.33 15.28
C GLN A 367 -12.62 8.40 16.03
N TYR A 368 -13.57 8.05 16.90
CA TYR A 368 -14.18 9.02 17.81
C TYR A 368 -13.15 9.69 18.73
N ASP A 369 -12.21 8.94 19.29
CA ASP A 369 -11.15 9.54 20.10
C ASP A 369 -10.30 10.54 19.30
N ARG A 370 -9.92 10.17 18.08
CA ARG A 370 -9.12 11.05 17.20
C ARG A 370 -9.90 12.29 16.76
N LEU A 371 -11.19 12.17 16.47
CA LEU A 371 -12.07 13.32 16.24
C LEU A 371 -12.15 14.24 17.46
N ALA A 372 -12.18 13.66 18.66
CA ALA A 372 -12.13 14.45 19.89
C ALA A 372 -10.81 15.20 20.05
N ASP A 373 -9.68 14.53 19.84
CA ASP A 373 -8.34 15.15 19.93
C ASP A 373 -8.21 16.32 18.93
N ILE A 374 -8.69 16.13 17.69
CA ILE A 374 -8.71 17.18 16.67
C ILE A 374 -9.61 18.33 17.10
N ALA A 375 -10.82 18.05 17.59
CA ALA A 375 -11.75 19.07 18.07
C ALA A 375 -11.16 19.90 19.22
N GLU A 376 -10.40 19.28 20.13
CA GLU A 376 -9.68 19.98 21.21
C GLU A 376 -8.66 20.98 20.65
N VAL A 377 -7.82 20.55 19.69
CA VAL A 377 -6.83 21.43 19.03
C VAL A 377 -7.51 22.60 18.31
N LEU A 378 -8.69 22.38 17.74
CA LEU A 378 -9.47 23.41 17.05
C LEU A 378 -10.32 24.29 17.99
N GLY A 379 -10.24 24.10 19.31
CA GLY A 379 -11.02 24.87 20.29
C GLY A 379 -12.52 24.53 20.32
N ARG A 380 -12.92 23.37 19.79
CA ARG A 380 -14.30 22.87 19.72
C ARG A 380 -14.62 21.93 20.89
N GLY A 381 -14.51 22.44 22.13
CA GLY A 381 -14.62 21.61 23.35
C GLY A 381 -15.93 20.83 23.49
N ALA A 382 -17.06 21.35 22.99
CA ALA A 382 -18.35 20.63 23.02
C ALA A 382 -18.36 19.41 22.08
N ASP A 383 -17.79 19.54 20.88
CA ASP A 383 -17.63 18.41 19.96
C ASP A 383 -16.68 17.36 20.55
N ALA A 384 -15.56 17.80 21.15
CA ALA A 384 -14.61 16.91 21.79
C ALA A 384 -15.26 16.05 22.87
N ALA A 385 -16.02 16.67 23.77
CA ALA A 385 -16.75 15.95 24.83
C ALA A 385 -17.74 14.93 24.24
N ARG A 386 -18.53 15.32 23.23
CA ARG A 386 -19.47 14.43 22.53
C ARG A 386 -18.76 13.22 21.92
N TRP A 387 -17.63 13.44 21.25
CA TRP A 387 -16.88 12.36 20.62
C TRP A 387 -16.27 11.40 21.66
N ARG A 388 -15.73 11.92 22.78
CA ARG A 388 -15.23 11.07 23.87
C ARG A 388 -16.31 10.21 24.51
N GLU A 389 -17.51 10.76 24.66
CA GLU A 389 -18.69 10.04 25.17
C GLU A 389 -19.07 8.90 24.22
N ARG A 390 -19.25 9.19 22.92
CA ARG A 390 -19.56 8.17 21.91
C ARG A 390 -18.51 7.07 21.81
N ALA A 391 -17.22 7.40 21.92
CA ALA A 391 -16.15 6.40 21.97
C ALA A 391 -16.33 5.42 23.16
N GLY A 392 -16.69 5.96 24.33
CA GLY A 392 -16.94 5.17 25.53
C GLY A 392 -18.18 4.28 25.40
N GLU A 393 -19.30 4.84 24.94
CA GLU A 393 -20.56 4.11 24.73
C GLU A 393 -20.41 2.99 23.70
N HIS A 394 -19.75 3.27 22.57
CA HIS A 394 -19.52 2.30 21.52
C HIS A 394 -18.58 1.17 21.96
N THR A 395 -17.50 1.49 22.70
CA THR A 395 -16.63 0.46 23.29
C THR A 395 -17.41 -0.43 24.28
N ALA A 396 -18.26 0.16 25.13
CA ALA A 396 -19.07 -0.60 26.09
C ALA A 396 -20.11 -1.49 25.38
N LEU A 397 -20.68 -1.02 24.26
CA LEU A 397 -21.57 -1.80 23.40
C LEU A 397 -20.85 -3.01 22.79
N LEU A 398 -19.67 -2.78 22.21
CA LEU A 398 -18.84 -3.83 21.62
C LEU A 398 -18.49 -4.92 22.64
N VAL A 399 -18.04 -4.51 23.85
CA VAL A 399 -17.78 -5.45 24.96
C VAL A 399 -19.05 -6.22 25.30
N ARG A 400 -20.18 -5.55 25.51
CA ARG A 400 -21.43 -6.20 25.91
C ARG A 400 -21.93 -7.24 24.90
N ARG A 401 -21.80 -6.95 23.60
CA ARG A 401 -22.38 -7.79 22.53
C ARG A 401 -21.43 -8.85 21.98
N ARG A 402 -20.11 -8.61 21.98
CA ARG A 402 -19.14 -9.48 21.27
C ARG A 402 -18.14 -10.18 22.18
N TRP A 403 -17.98 -9.75 23.44
CA TRP A 403 -17.12 -10.45 24.40
C TRP A 403 -17.77 -11.74 24.90
N SER A 404 -17.10 -12.88 24.71
CA SER A 404 -17.60 -14.19 25.18
C SER A 404 -17.23 -14.54 26.62
N GLY A 405 -16.51 -13.66 27.32
CA GLY A 405 -15.79 -13.99 28.56
C GLY A 405 -14.34 -14.47 28.32
N THR A 406 -13.99 -14.82 27.07
CA THR A 406 -12.65 -15.33 26.72
C THR A 406 -12.04 -14.65 25.50
N ARG A 407 -12.84 -14.36 24.47
CA ARG A 407 -12.43 -13.66 23.25
C ARG A 407 -13.55 -12.77 22.72
N PHE A 408 -13.23 -11.85 21.81
CA PHE A 408 -14.25 -11.18 21.00
C PHE A 408 -14.65 -12.08 19.83
N ARG A 409 -15.94 -12.16 19.53
CA ARG A 409 -16.47 -13.00 18.46
C ARG A 409 -16.76 -12.19 17.21
N THR A 410 -16.41 -12.77 16.06
CA THR A 410 -16.92 -12.33 14.75
C THR A 410 -18.26 -12.98 14.49
N ILE A 411 -19.24 -12.18 14.07
CA ILE A 411 -20.56 -12.67 13.66
C ILE A 411 -20.67 -12.53 12.15
N ALA A 412 -21.01 -13.61 11.45
CA ALA A 412 -21.37 -13.56 10.04
C ALA A 412 -22.89 -13.38 9.89
N ALA A 413 -23.29 -12.49 8.97
CA ALA A 413 -24.68 -12.12 8.65
C ALA A 413 -25.54 -11.67 9.87
N GLY A 414 -25.28 -10.46 10.40
CA GLY A 414 -25.85 -9.92 11.66
C GLY A 414 -27.37 -9.76 11.77
N GLY A 415 -28.20 -10.15 10.78
CA GLY A 415 -29.65 -9.94 10.84
C GLY A 415 -30.51 -11.22 10.75
N SER A 416 -30.79 -11.90 11.88
CA SER A 416 -31.92 -12.85 12.13
C SER A 416 -32.11 -14.10 11.23
N PRO A 417 -32.67 -15.23 11.71
CA PRO A 417 -32.53 -15.90 13.01
C PRO A 417 -31.31 -16.86 13.03
N TYR A 418 -30.34 -16.71 12.12
CA TYR A 418 -29.21 -17.62 11.94
C TYR A 418 -27.85 -16.90 12.08
N GLU A 419 -27.67 -16.13 13.15
CA GLU A 419 -26.36 -15.58 13.50
C GLU A 419 -25.34 -16.72 13.55
N THR A 420 -24.32 -16.63 12.69
CA THR A 420 -23.25 -17.62 12.66
C THR A 420 -22.05 -17.02 13.36
N VAL A 421 -21.76 -17.53 14.56
CA VAL A 421 -20.48 -17.25 15.21
C VAL A 421 -19.39 -17.90 14.37
N VAL A 422 -18.45 -17.09 13.89
CA VAL A 422 -17.29 -17.59 13.16
C VAL A 422 -16.32 -18.17 14.18
N GLU A 423 -16.09 -19.48 14.10
CA GLU A 423 -15.23 -20.16 15.07
C GLU A 423 -13.74 -19.97 14.77
N THR A 424 -13.37 -19.77 13.51
CA THR A 424 -11.98 -19.57 13.05
C THR A 424 -11.29 -18.46 13.84
N ARG A 425 -10.10 -18.75 14.34
CA ARG A 425 -9.30 -17.80 15.14
C ARG A 425 -8.48 -16.89 14.22
N THR A 426 -8.78 -15.59 14.22
CA THR A 426 -8.06 -14.56 13.47
C THR A 426 -7.63 -13.44 14.42
N PRO A 427 -6.58 -12.66 14.11
CA PRO A 427 -6.12 -11.57 14.98
C PRO A 427 -7.13 -10.42 15.11
N LEU A 428 -8.23 -10.43 14.35
CA LEU A 428 -9.31 -9.46 14.50
C LEU A 428 -9.90 -9.49 15.90
N GLU A 429 -9.98 -10.67 16.53
CA GLU A 429 -10.48 -10.82 17.91
C GLU A 429 -9.64 -10.08 18.97
N LEU A 430 -8.43 -9.67 18.60
CA LEU A 430 -7.49 -8.92 19.44
C LEU A 430 -7.55 -7.41 19.19
N MET A 431 -8.16 -6.96 18.09
CA MET A 431 -8.23 -5.55 17.70
C MET A 431 -8.97 -4.63 18.69
N PRO A 432 -9.85 -5.10 19.58
CA PRO A 432 -10.38 -4.26 20.66
C PRO A 432 -9.32 -3.63 21.58
N LEU A 433 -8.09 -4.16 21.64
CA LEU A 433 -6.95 -3.48 22.27
C LEU A 433 -6.70 -2.09 21.67
N PHE A 434 -6.93 -1.93 20.37
CA PHE A 434 -6.75 -0.67 19.65
C PHE A 434 -7.58 0.50 20.21
N THR A 435 -8.71 0.20 20.84
CA THR A 435 -9.54 1.23 21.51
C THR A 435 -8.77 1.95 22.62
N GLY A 436 -7.91 1.25 23.36
CA GLY A 436 -7.30 1.75 24.60
C GLY A 436 -8.29 1.99 25.74
N ARG A 437 -9.53 1.47 25.63
CA ARG A 437 -10.66 1.76 26.53
C ARG A 437 -11.23 0.52 27.23
N LEU A 438 -10.68 -0.66 26.95
CA LEU A 438 -11.13 -1.91 27.56
C LEU A 438 -10.87 -1.92 29.08
N PRO A 439 -11.75 -2.57 29.87
CA PRO A 439 -11.39 -2.96 31.23
C PRO A 439 -10.07 -3.72 31.26
N ALA A 440 -9.24 -3.45 32.27
CA ALA A 440 -7.90 -4.02 32.39
C ALA A 440 -7.90 -5.55 32.31
N GLU A 441 -8.88 -6.23 32.94
CA GLU A 441 -8.92 -7.70 32.91
C GLU A 441 -9.20 -8.27 31.51
N ILE A 442 -9.95 -7.54 30.67
CA ILE A 442 -10.21 -7.94 29.28
C ILE A 442 -8.96 -7.70 28.44
N ALA A 443 -8.31 -6.53 28.58
CA ALA A 443 -7.07 -6.23 27.88
C ALA A 443 -5.97 -7.24 28.22
N ASP A 444 -5.74 -7.51 29.52
CA ASP A 444 -4.79 -8.51 30.00
C ASP A 444 -5.07 -9.90 29.41
N ARG A 445 -6.35 -10.29 29.31
CA ARG A 445 -6.75 -11.57 28.71
C ARG A 445 -6.41 -11.62 27.22
N LEU A 446 -6.70 -10.58 26.45
CA LEU A 446 -6.37 -10.51 25.04
C LEU A 446 -4.86 -10.55 24.80
N VAL A 447 -4.08 -9.85 25.63
CA VAL A 447 -2.61 -9.90 25.53
C VAL A 447 -2.06 -11.28 25.90
N ALA A 448 -2.65 -11.95 26.90
CA ALA A 448 -2.28 -13.33 27.22
C ALA A 448 -2.60 -14.30 26.06
N ASP A 449 -3.72 -14.10 25.37
CA ASP A 449 -4.12 -14.90 24.21
C ASP A 449 -3.25 -14.62 22.98
N LEU A 450 -2.92 -13.35 22.71
CA LEU A 450 -1.93 -12.95 21.70
C LEU A 450 -0.57 -13.63 21.93
N ARG A 451 -0.10 -13.67 23.18
CA ARG A 451 1.18 -14.29 23.56
C ARG A 451 1.12 -15.82 23.65
N SER A 452 -0.03 -16.43 23.38
CA SER A 452 -0.17 -17.88 23.37
C SER A 452 0.44 -18.49 22.09
N PRO A 453 0.67 -19.82 22.05
CA PRO A 453 1.13 -20.50 20.84
C PRO A 453 0.19 -20.36 19.62
N ALA A 454 -1.05 -19.89 19.82
CA ALA A 454 -1.99 -19.64 18.73
C ALA A 454 -1.51 -18.53 17.78
N PHE A 455 -0.88 -17.48 18.33
CA PHE A 455 -0.48 -16.28 17.56
C PHE A 455 1.00 -15.94 17.73
N TRP A 456 1.65 -16.37 18.81
CA TRP A 456 3.03 -15.98 19.16
C TRP A 456 4.09 -16.99 18.71
N GLY A 457 4.08 -17.31 17.42
CA GLY A 457 5.09 -18.15 16.77
C GLY A 457 6.45 -17.46 16.61
N GLU A 458 7.30 -18.01 15.74
CA GLU A 458 8.60 -17.40 15.39
C GLU A 458 8.39 -16.01 14.79
N ARG A 459 7.44 -15.88 13.86
CA ARG A 459 7.01 -14.62 13.23
C ARG A 459 5.55 -14.35 13.59
N PRO A 460 5.28 -13.61 14.68
CA PRO A 460 3.93 -13.15 15.00
C PRO A 460 3.56 -11.96 14.09
N VAL A 461 2.29 -11.71 13.77
CA VAL A 461 1.08 -12.47 14.10
C VAL A 461 0.47 -12.98 12.79
N PRO A 462 0.19 -14.29 12.64
CA PRO A 462 -0.46 -14.81 11.43
C PRO A 462 -1.92 -14.36 11.36
N THR A 463 -2.47 -14.22 10.16
CA THR A 463 -3.88 -13.81 9.95
C THR A 463 -4.90 -14.90 10.30
N VAL A 464 -4.45 -16.13 10.51
CA VAL A 464 -5.19 -17.24 11.11
C VAL A 464 -4.27 -17.91 12.12
N ALA A 465 -4.80 -18.30 13.28
CA ALA A 465 -3.98 -18.90 14.33
C ALA A 465 -3.28 -20.19 13.86
N PHE A 466 -2.04 -20.43 14.30
CA PHE A 466 -1.19 -21.56 13.86
C PHE A 466 -1.81 -22.95 14.02
N GLY A 467 -2.74 -23.13 14.95
CA GLY A 467 -3.41 -24.40 15.22
C GLY A 467 -4.81 -24.53 14.63
N ASP A 468 -5.28 -23.52 13.91
CA ASP A 468 -6.60 -23.53 13.29
C ASP A 468 -6.59 -24.41 12.02
N PRO A 469 -7.63 -25.24 11.77
CA PRO A 469 -7.70 -26.09 10.58
C PRO A 469 -7.65 -25.34 9.23
N LEU A 470 -7.99 -24.05 9.21
CA LEU A 470 -7.97 -23.22 8.00
C LEU A 470 -6.67 -22.42 7.83
N PHE A 471 -5.67 -22.67 8.67
CA PHE A 471 -4.35 -22.04 8.57
C PHE A 471 -3.59 -22.54 7.33
N GLU A 472 -3.29 -21.62 6.43
CA GLU A 472 -2.56 -21.85 5.19
C GLU A 472 -1.45 -20.80 5.03
N PRO A 473 -0.16 -21.14 5.27
CA PRO A 473 0.91 -20.17 5.48
C PRO A 473 1.32 -19.37 4.22
N ASP A 474 0.86 -19.77 3.03
CA ASP A 474 1.12 -19.07 1.76
C ASP A 474 -0.15 -18.46 1.14
N ALA A 475 -1.32 -18.67 1.74
CA ALA A 475 -2.60 -18.17 1.24
C ALA A 475 -2.98 -16.86 1.92
N MET A 476 -2.68 -15.74 1.25
CA MET A 476 -3.08 -14.35 1.55
C MET A 476 -3.60 -14.08 2.99
N TRP A 477 -4.92 -14.04 3.24
CA TRP A 477 -5.47 -13.75 4.58
C TRP A 477 -5.77 -15.00 5.42
N ARG A 478 -5.31 -16.18 5.00
CA ARG A 478 -5.52 -17.47 5.68
C ARG A 478 -4.33 -17.96 6.51
N GLY A 479 -3.30 -17.15 6.74
CA GLY A 479 -2.14 -17.59 7.52
C GLY A 479 -0.93 -16.67 7.49
N PRO A 480 -0.58 -16.03 6.36
CA PRO A 480 0.53 -15.08 6.29
C PRO A 480 0.57 -14.01 7.38
N VAL A 481 1.76 -13.47 7.66
CA VAL A 481 1.96 -12.29 8.51
C VAL A 481 1.90 -11.05 7.65
N TRP A 482 1.12 -10.06 8.10
CA TRP A 482 0.95 -8.78 7.43
C TRP A 482 1.41 -7.64 8.33
N LEU A 483 2.18 -6.71 7.75
CA LEU A 483 2.82 -5.65 8.52
C LEU A 483 1.82 -4.65 9.11
N ASN A 484 0.74 -4.36 8.37
CA ASN A 484 -0.36 -3.51 8.84
C ASN A 484 -1.08 -4.12 10.06
N VAL A 485 -1.36 -5.42 10.07
CA VAL A 485 -1.95 -6.11 11.24
C VAL A 485 -1.04 -6.00 12.45
N ASN A 486 0.25 -6.32 12.30
CA ASN A 486 1.22 -6.18 13.39
C ASN A 486 1.31 -4.73 13.88
N HIS A 487 1.33 -3.75 12.96
CA HIS A 487 1.43 -2.34 13.31
C HIS A 487 0.24 -1.86 14.13
N LEU A 488 -0.98 -2.21 13.73
CA LEU A 488 -2.19 -1.88 14.47
C LEU A 488 -2.24 -2.56 15.84
N LEU A 489 -1.79 -3.82 15.94
CA LEU A 489 -1.64 -4.50 17.23
C LEU A 489 -0.58 -3.84 18.12
N ILE A 490 0.55 -3.41 17.57
CA ILE A 490 1.59 -2.68 18.32
C ILE A 490 0.99 -1.39 18.90
N ASP A 491 0.27 -0.61 18.10
CA ASP A 491 -0.35 0.63 18.55
C ASP A 491 -1.44 0.34 19.61
N GLY A 492 -2.26 -0.69 19.41
CA GLY A 492 -3.26 -1.12 20.39
C GLY A 492 -2.66 -1.61 21.71
N LEU A 493 -1.58 -2.40 21.66
CA LEU A 493 -0.85 -2.83 22.84
C LEU A 493 -0.31 -1.63 23.64
N ARG A 494 0.28 -0.63 22.96
CA ARG A 494 0.75 0.60 23.63
C ARG A 494 -0.42 1.34 24.28
N ARG A 495 -1.53 1.52 23.56
CA ARG A 495 -2.73 2.22 24.05
C ARG A 495 -3.40 1.51 25.23
N SER A 496 -3.34 0.19 25.26
CA SER A 496 -3.85 -0.63 26.37
C SER A 496 -2.85 -0.82 27.52
N GLY A 497 -1.71 -0.13 27.53
CA GLY A 497 -0.74 -0.17 28.64
C GLY A 497 0.24 -1.35 28.61
N HIS A 498 0.35 -2.07 27.49
CA HIS A 498 1.21 -3.25 27.32
C HIS A 498 2.47 -2.96 26.47
N ALA A 499 3.16 -1.86 26.79
CA ALA A 499 4.31 -1.38 26.03
C ALA A 499 5.39 -2.45 25.80
N GLY A 500 5.73 -3.26 26.81
CA GLY A 500 6.75 -4.31 26.65
C GLY A 500 6.38 -5.41 25.64
N THR A 501 5.09 -5.77 25.51
CA THR A 501 4.66 -6.70 24.45
C THR A 501 4.63 -6.01 23.09
N ALA A 502 4.28 -4.72 23.05
CA ALA A 502 4.34 -3.92 21.83
C ALA A 502 5.78 -3.80 21.28
N ASP A 503 6.76 -3.55 22.16
CA ASP A 503 8.18 -3.45 21.81
C ASP A 503 8.70 -4.79 21.27
N GLU A 504 8.35 -5.91 21.93
CA GLU A 504 8.72 -7.25 21.45
C GLU A 504 8.11 -7.56 20.07
N LEU A 505 6.84 -7.22 19.84
CA LEU A 505 6.20 -7.41 18.53
C LEU A 505 6.85 -6.53 17.45
N ALA A 506 7.18 -5.28 17.79
CA ALA A 506 7.85 -4.35 16.88
C ALA A 506 9.23 -4.87 16.46
N ASP A 507 10.06 -5.31 17.41
CA ASP A 507 11.39 -5.85 17.11
C ASP A 507 11.31 -7.13 16.26
N ARG A 508 10.38 -8.04 16.55
CA ARG A 508 10.16 -9.25 15.73
C ARG A 508 9.67 -8.93 14.33
N THR A 509 8.79 -7.94 14.20
CA THR A 509 8.28 -7.46 12.91
C THR A 509 9.41 -6.83 12.07
N LEU A 510 10.23 -5.98 12.68
CA LEU A 510 11.39 -5.38 12.03
C LEU A 510 12.41 -6.44 11.60
N ALA A 511 12.70 -7.42 12.45
CA ALA A 511 13.60 -8.53 12.12
C ALA A 511 13.08 -9.35 10.94
N MET A 512 11.79 -9.69 10.91
CA MET A 512 11.17 -10.42 9.79
C MET A 512 11.35 -9.69 8.46
N VAL A 513 11.10 -8.38 8.40
CA VAL A 513 11.24 -7.60 7.17
C VAL A 513 12.71 -7.39 6.79
N ARG A 514 13.58 -7.14 7.78
CA ARG A 514 15.03 -7.03 7.56
C ARG A 514 15.57 -8.30 6.91
N ASP A 515 15.20 -9.46 7.44
CA ASP A 515 15.77 -10.76 7.06
C ASP A 515 15.03 -11.43 5.88
N GLY A 516 13.79 -11.02 5.59
CA GLY A 516 12.94 -11.66 4.59
C GLY A 516 13.33 -11.44 3.11
N GLY A 517 14.34 -10.60 2.83
CA GLY A 517 14.86 -10.41 1.47
C GLY A 517 14.24 -9.24 0.68
N GLY A 518 13.02 -8.82 1.02
CA GLY A 518 12.33 -7.73 0.32
C GLY A 518 11.17 -7.11 1.09
N LEU A 519 10.49 -6.17 0.44
CA LEU A 519 9.27 -5.56 0.93
C LEU A 519 8.10 -6.16 0.18
N TYR A 520 7.46 -7.13 0.80
CA TYR A 520 6.35 -7.87 0.23
C TYR A 520 5.05 -7.40 0.86
N GLU A 521 3.95 -7.73 0.21
CA GLU A 521 2.60 -7.52 0.74
C GLU A 521 2.41 -8.28 2.07
N TYR A 522 2.90 -9.53 2.12
CA TYR A 522 2.84 -10.43 3.28
C TYR A 522 3.95 -11.49 3.27
N TRP A 523 4.21 -12.09 4.43
CA TRP A 523 5.28 -13.07 4.65
C TRP A 523 4.74 -14.40 5.15
N ASN A 524 5.39 -15.49 4.73
CA ASN A 524 5.09 -16.82 5.27
C ASN A 524 5.54 -16.88 6.75
N PRO A 525 4.65 -17.19 7.70
CA PRO A 525 4.95 -17.12 9.14
C PRO A 525 5.91 -18.23 9.60
N LEU A 526 6.04 -19.32 8.82
CA LEU A 526 6.88 -20.47 9.16
C LEU A 526 8.31 -20.31 8.63
N THR A 527 8.48 -19.62 7.51
CA THR A 527 9.80 -19.49 6.84
C THR A 527 10.36 -18.08 6.85
N GLY A 528 9.51 -17.05 6.98
CA GLY A 528 9.90 -15.65 6.84
C GLY A 528 10.22 -15.23 5.42
N ALA A 529 10.04 -16.12 4.45
CA ALA A 529 10.21 -15.81 3.05
C ALA A 529 8.97 -15.08 2.51
N ARG A 530 9.12 -14.49 1.32
CA ARG A 530 8.00 -14.05 0.50
C ARG A 530 7.01 -15.20 0.32
N ALA A 531 5.75 -14.99 0.68
CA ALA A 531 4.71 -15.96 0.36
C ALA A 531 4.49 -16.01 -1.16
N ALA A 532 4.12 -17.18 -1.69
CA ALA A 532 4.15 -17.46 -3.14
C ALA A 532 3.41 -16.43 -4.03
N ARG A 533 2.30 -15.87 -3.54
CA ARG A 533 1.48 -14.90 -4.29
C ARG A 533 1.67 -13.44 -3.85
N ALA A 534 2.50 -13.19 -2.84
CA ALA A 534 2.69 -11.85 -2.29
C ALA A 534 3.32 -10.92 -3.32
N THR A 535 2.77 -9.72 -3.46
CA THR A 535 3.31 -8.69 -4.33
C THR A 535 4.62 -8.12 -3.77
N SER A 536 5.59 -7.83 -4.64
CA SER A 536 6.87 -7.20 -4.25
C SER A 536 6.81 -5.68 -4.38
N GLY A 537 7.69 -4.99 -3.65
CA GLY A 537 7.77 -3.52 -3.67
C GLY A 537 6.51 -2.88 -3.09
N PHE A 538 5.97 -3.45 -2.01
CA PHE A 538 4.67 -3.06 -1.47
C PHE A 538 4.76 -1.83 -0.56
N GLY A 539 3.87 -0.87 -0.80
CA GLY A 539 3.87 0.49 -0.26
C GLY A 539 3.63 0.56 1.25
N TRP A 540 2.58 -0.08 1.79
CA TRP A 540 2.39 -0.07 3.25
C TRP A 540 3.55 -0.76 3.96
N SER A 541 4.14 -1.79 3.34
CA SER A 541 5.19 -2.57 4.01
C SER A 541 6.44 -1.73 4.14
N ALA A 542 6.73 -0.93 3.11
CA ALA A 542 7.74 0.11 3.19
C ALA A 542 7.41 1.16 4.25
N ALA A 543 6.18 1.71 4.21
CA ALA A 543 5.76 2.80 5.08
C ALA A 543 5.81 2.41 6.56
N LEU A 544 5.26 1.26 6.91
CA LEU A 544 5.15 0.79 8.29
C LEU A 544 6.46 0.23 8.82
N PHE A 545 7.31 -0.35 7.95
CA PHE A 545 8.68 -0.68 8.35
C PHE A 545 9.45 0.58 8.75
N LEU A 546 9.37 1.65 7.96
CA LEU A 546 10.01 2.93 8.27
C LEU A 546 9.46 3.55 9.55
N ASP A 547 8.14 3.50 9.76
CA ASP A 547 7.51 4.01 10.96
C ASP A 547 8.04 3.33 12.24
N LEU A 548 8.07 1.99 12.24
CA LEU A 548 8.61 1.21 13.35
C LEU A 548 10.12 1.42 13.52
N ALA A 549 10.87 1.46 12.41
CA ALA A 549 12.32 1.64 12.44
C ALA A 549 12.72 3.02 12.98
N ALA A 550 11.99 4.07 12.59
CA ALA A 550 12.21 5.43 13.09
C ALA A 550 11.88 5.56 14.58
N ALA A 551 10.84 4.87 15.06
CA ALA A 551 10.51 4.83 16.49
C ALA A 551 11.55 4.07 17.35
N SER A 552 12.37 3.22 16.73
CA SER A 552 13.43 2.44 17.38
C SER A 552 14.81 3.13 17.37
N ALA A 553 14.91 4.31 16.75
CA ALA A 553 16.16 4.99 16.42
C ALA A 553 16.83 5.71 17.61
#